data_AF-A0A1M6IFJ3-F1
#
_entry.id   AF-A0A1M6IFJ3-F1
#
_cell.length_a   1.000
_cell.length_b   1.000
_cell.length_c   1.000
_cell.angle_alpha   90.00
_cell.angle_beta   90.00
_cell.angle_gamma   90.00
#
_symmetry.space_group_name_H-M   'P 1'
#
loop_
_entity.id
_entity.type
_entity.pdbx_description
1 polymer ?
#
loop_
_entity_poly.entity_id
_entity_poly.type
_entity_poly.pdbx_seq_one_letter_code
_entity_poly.pdbx_strand_id
1 'polypeptide(L)'
;MEHQPKKIVPILKHFQGMNKIDAFNIIHKLEVLLYYLPNPINMNNINPNDIISEIENKKIDPFHFSILPNGKPCEFVGQNDWLHIYKAHSTSIFGRYLMNNYYFKTKYNPLELKKFTKKNLLHSLKNKSEELKVVEFLLKYKVTKKNLITDKFLILSI
;
A
#
# COMPACT_ATOMS: atom_id res chain seq x y z
N MET A 1 21.10 15.62 21.71
CA MET A 1 20.84 14.79 20.51
C MET A 1 21.47 13.38 20.57
N GLU A 2 22.10 12.96 21.69
CA GLU A 2 22.88 11.70 21.77
C GLU A 2 22.10 10.41 22.13
N HIS A 3 20.78 10.46 22.36
CA HIS A 3 20.03 9.29 22.87
C HIS A 3 19.40 8.37 21.82
N GLN A 4 19.31 8.78 20.55
CA GLN A 4 18.66 7.99 19.51
C GLN A 4 19.48 6.75 19.06
N PRO A 5 20.82 6.82 18.88
CA PRO A 5 21.59 5.67 18.41
C PRO A 5 21.52 4.49 19.39
N LYS A 6 21.54 4.75 20.71
CA LYS A 6 21.55 3.71 21.75
C LYS A 6 20.24 2.90 21.81
N LYS A 7 19.11 3.49 21.42
CA LYS A 7 17.80 2.78 21.39
C LYS A 7 17.57 2.00 20.09
N ILE A 8 18.22 2.40 19.00
CA ILE A 8 18.07 1.77 17.67
C ILE A 8 18.92 0.51 17.55
N VAL A 9 20.13 0.48 18.13
CA VAL A 9 21.05 -0.67 18.01
C VAL A 9 20.44 -2.01 18.49
N PRO A 10 19.72 -2.09 19.64
CA PRO A 10 19.02 -3.31 20.03
C PRO A 10 17.97 -3.75 19.02
N ILE A 11 17.23 -2.80 18.43
CA ILE A 11 16.22 -3.08 17.40
C ILE A 11 16.87 -3.63 16.13
N LEU A 12 18.02 -3.06 15.72
CA LEU A 12 18.76 -3.51 14.53
C LEU A 12 19.26 -4.96 14.65
N LYS A 13 19.51 -5.48 15.86
CA LYS A 13 19.89 -6.88 16.06
C LYS A 13 18.81 -7.86 15.60
N HIS A 14 17.53 -7.48 15.65
CA HIS A 14 16.43 -8.33 15.18
C HIS A 14 16.42 -8.51 13.65
N PHE A 15 17.18 -7.71 12.91
CA PHE A 15 17.31 -7.80 11.45
C PHE A 15 18.64 -8.47 11.02
N GLN A 16 19.43 -8.97 11.95
CA GLN A 16 20.71 -9.61 11.64
C GLN A 16 20.50 -10.84 10.73
N GLY A 17 21.26 -10.90 9.62
CA GLY A 17 21.14 -11.97 8.62
C GLY A 17 20.02 -11.78 7.60
N MET A 18 19.17 -10.76 7.76
CA MET A 18 18.16 -10.39 6.78
C MET A 18 18.76 -9.52 5.67
N ASN A 19 18.26 -9.66 4.44
CA ASN A 19 18.61 -8.70 3.40
C ASN A 19 17.93 -7.34 3.70
N LYS A 20 18.55 -6.26 3.22
CA LYS A 20 18.08 -4.89 3.50
C LYS A 20 16.64 -4.65 3.05
N ILE A 21 16.21 -5.26 1.95
CA ILE A 21 14.88 -5.05 1.37
C ILE A 21 13.80 -5.60 2.30
N ASP A 22 14.00 -6.82 2.81
CA ASP A 22 13.08 -7.43 3.75
C ASP A 22 13.05 -6.66 5.08
N ALA A 23 14.20 -6.19 5.56
CA ALA A 23 14.26 -5.36 6.76
C ALA A 23 13.48 -4.05 6.58
N PHE A 24 13.64 -3.35 5.46
CA PHE A 24 12.86 -2.15 5.16
C PHE A 24 11.36 -2.42 5.03
N ASN A 25 10.98 -3.56 4.42
CA ASN A 25 9.59 -3.96 4.30
C ASN A 25 8.95 -4.20 5.68
N ILE A 26 9.66 -4.87 6.60
CA ILE A 26 9.19 -5.09 7.97
C ILE A 26 9.09 -3.78 8.73
N ILE A 27 10.09 -2.90 8.63
CA ILE A 27 10.06 -1.58 9.28
C ILE A 27 8.86 -0.77 8.81
N HIS A 28 8.61 -0.72 7.50
CA HIS A 28 7.46 -0.02 6.96
C HIS A 28 6.14 -0.62 7.46
N LYS A 29 6.02 -1.96 7.52
CA LYS A 29 4.83 -2.59 8.09
C LYS A 29 4.65 -2.27 9.57
N LEU A 30 5.74 -2.24 10.35
CA LEU A 30 5.70 -1.83 11.76
C LEU A 30 5.27 -0.37 11.90
N GLU A 31 5.77 0.53 11.05
CA GLU A 31 5.36 1.93 11.02
C GLU A 31 3.86 2.07 10.76
N VAL A 32 3.34 1.34 9.76
CA VAL A 32 1.91 1.30 9.46
C VAL A 32 1.12 0.74 10.65
N LEU A 33 1.55 -0.37 11.24
CA LEU A 33 0.86 -0.97 12.39
C LEU A 33 0.84 -0.02 13.58
N LEU A 34 1.97 0.61 13.92
CA LEU A 34 2.08 1.56 15.03
C LEU A 34 1.14 2.76 14.86
N TYR A 35 0.86 3.19 13.62
CA TYR A 35 -0.11 4.25 13.34
C TYR A 35 -1.55 3.84 13.70
N TYR A 36 -1.91 2.57 13.50
CA TYR A 36 -3.25 2.07 13.79
C TYR A 36 -3.43 1.60 15.23
N LEU A 37 -2.36 1.45 16.02
CA LEU A 37 -2.46 0.95 17.38
C LEU A 37 -2.96 2.03 18.37
N PRO A 38 -3.76 1.63 19.38
CA PRO A 38 -4.13 2.52 20.46
C PRO A 38 -2.90 2.92 21.29
N ASN A 39 -2.94 4.12 21.86
CA ASN A 39 -1.91 4.63 22.77
C ASN A 39 -2.46 4.61 24.21
N PRO A 40 -1.75 4.02 25.19
CA PRO A 40 -0.46 3.34 25.11
C PRO A 40 -0.52 1.97 24.43
N ILE A 41 0.58 1.58 23.78
CA ILE A 41 0.72 0.26 23.13
C ILE A 41 0.62 -0.83 24.21
N ASN A 42 -0.37 -1.71 24.10
CA ASN A 42 -0.56 -2.83 25.00
C ASN A 42 -0.73 -4.14 24.22
N MET A 43 0.34 -4.94 24.15
CA MET A 43 0.37 -6.21 23.39
C MET A 43 -0.64 -7.24 23.88
N ASN A 44 -1.12 -7.16 25.12
CA ASN A 44 -2.12 -8.08 25.66
C ASN A 44 -3.53 -7.82 25.12
N ASN A 45 -3.76 -6.60 24.59
CA ASN A 45 -5.03 -6.17 24.02
C ASN A 45 -4.96 -6.05 22.49
N ILE A 46 -3.82 -6.41 21.87
CA ILE A 46 -3.66 -6.36 20.42
C ILE A 46 -4.14 -7.69 19.85
N ASN A 47 -5.43 -7.75 19.52
CA ASN A 47 -5.93 -8.79 18.63
C ASN A 47 -5.59 -8.40 17.18
N PRO A 48 -4.98 -9.27 16.37
CA PRO A 48 -4.78 -9.02 14.95
C PRO A 48 -6.06 -8.60 14.22
N ASN A 49 -7.21 -9.09 14.67
CA ASN A 49 -8.52 -8.72 14.11
C ASN A 49 -8.92 -7.28 14.44
N ASP A 50 -8.53 -6.76 15.60
CA ASP A 50 -8.84 -5.39 16.01
C ASP A 50 -8.03 -4.39 15.17
N ILE A 51 -6.75 -4.69 14.92
CA ILE A 51 -5.90 -3.91 13.99
C ILE A 51 -6.52 -3.89 12.60
N ILE A 52 -6.97 -5.04 12.07
CA ILE A 52 -7.61 -5.12 10.76
C ILE A 52 -8.91 -4.31 10.75
N SER A 53 -9.72 -4.37 11.81
CA SER A 53 -10.95 -3.60 11.91
C SER A 53 -10.69 -2.08 11.98
N GLU A 54 -9.65 -1.66 12.68
CA GLU A 54 -9.29 -0.24 12.80
C GLU A 54 -8.67 0.30 11.50
N ILE A 55 -7.94 -0.56 10.79
CA ILE A 55 -7.49 -0.37 9.41
C ILE A 55 -8.68 -0.18 8.46
N GLU A 56 -9.70 -1.04 8.54
CA GLU A 56 -10.87 -0.99 7.65
C GLU A 56 -11.75 0.25 7.92
N ASN A 57 -11.75 0.76 9.16
CA ASN A 57 -12.54 1.92 9.59
C ASN A 57 -11.89 3.28 9.28
N LYS A 58 -10.59 3.34 8.99
CA LYS A 58 -9.87 4.59 8.67
C LYS A 58 -9.69 4.74 7.16
N LYS A 59 -9.51 5.99 6.70
CA LYS A 59 -9.06 6.25 5.32
C LYS A 59 -7.74 5.50 5.08
N ILE A 60 -7.57 5.01 3.87
CA ILE A 60 -6.46 4.14 3.48
C ILE A 60 -5.14 4.83 3.86
N ASP A 61 -4.24 4.03 4.42
CA ASP A 61 -2.80 4.27 4.63
C ASP A 61 -2.35 5.75 4.63
N PRO A 62 -2.03 6.36 5.79
CA PRO A 62 -1.54 7.74 5.84
C PRO A 62 -0.16 7.90 5.14
N PHE A 63 0.52 6.79 4.84
CA PHE A 63 1.85 6.81 4.25
C PHE A 63 1.76 6.90 2.71
N HIS A 64 2.27 8.01 2.17
CA HIS A 64 2.28 8.32 0.74
C HIS A 64 3.46 7.67 -0.02
N PHE A 65 4.11 6.68 0.59
CA PHE A 65 5.20 5.92 -0.02
C PHE A 65 5.09 4.45 0.37
N SER A 66 5.56 3.56 -0.51
CA SER A 66 5.64 2.12 -0.22
C SER A 66 6.87 1.55 -0.92
N ILE A 67 7.41 0.44 -0.43
CA ILE A 67 8.55 -0.24 -1.03
C ILE A 67 8.07 -1.55 -1.64
N LEU A 68 8.44 -1.83 -2.89
CA LEU A 68 8.15 -3.11 -3.53
C LEU A 68 8.99 -4.24 -2.91
N PRO A 69 8.57 -5.51 -3.06
CA PRO A 69 9.37 -6.67 -2.62
C PRO A 69 10.77 -6.74 -3.25
N ASN A 70 11.00 -6.05 -4.37
CA ASN A 70 12.31 -5.94 -5.02
C ASN A 70 13.12 -4.71 -4.57
N GLY A 71 12.68 -4.03 -3.50
CA GLY A 71 13.36 -2.88 -2.90
C GLY A 71 13.14 -1.56 -3.64
N LYS A 72 12.40 -1.54 -4.75
CA LYS A 72 12.16 -0.31 -5.49
C LYS A 72 11.10 0.55 -4.80
N PRO A 73 11.35 1.86 -4.65
CA PRO A 73 10.35 2.77 -4.09
C PRO A 73 9.18 2.94 -5.06
N CYS A 74 7.99 3.05 -4.47
CA CYS A 74 6.75 3.39 -5.13
C CYS A 74 6.26 4.74 -4.59
N GLU A 75 5.98 5.65 -5.51
CA GLU A 75 5.43 6.97 -5.20
C GLU A 75 3.90 6.92 -5.29
N PHE A 76 3.24 7.61 -4.37
CA PHE A 76 1.80 7.80 -4.42
C PHE A 76 1.37 8.61 -5.65
N VAL A 77 0.27 8.20 -6.29
CA VAL A 77 -0.27 8.85 -7.49
C VAL A 77 -1.66 9.44 -7.25
N GLY A 78 -2.48 8.79 -6.43
CA GLY A 78 -3.83 9.25 -6.15
C GLY A 78 -4.65 8.24 -5.40
N GLN A 79 -5.75 8.72 -4.82
CA GLN A 79 -6.65 7.93 -4.00
C GLN A 79 -8.12 8.32 -4.13
N ASN A 80 -8.99 7.40 -3.73
CA ASN A 80 -10.35 7.67 -3.27
C ASN A 80 -10.53 7.04 -1.87
N ASP A 81 -11.77 6.88 -1.40
CA ASP A 81 -12.04 6.39 -0.05
C ASP A 81 -11.67 4.92 0.21
N TRP A 82 -11.41 4.12 -0.84
CA TRP A 82 -11.08 2.69 -0.69
C TRP A 82 -9.86 2.19 -1.48
N LEU A 83 -9.34 2.95 -2.45
CA LEU A 83 -8.19 2.62 -3.31
C LEU A 83 -7.07 3.66 -3.26
N HIS A 84 -5.84 3.23 -2.99
CA HIS A 84 -4.61 4.02 -3.19
C HIS A 84 -3.83 3.47 -4.38
N ILE A 85 -3.40 4.35 -5.29
CA ILE A 85 -2.58 3.98 -6.44
C ILE A 85 -1.18 4.54 -6.28
N TYR A 86 -0.19 3.68 -6.52
CA TYR A 86 1.22 4.00 -6.49
C TYR A 86 1.88 3.69 -7.83
N LYS A 87 3.02 4.33 -8.12
CA LYS A 87 3.83 4.10 -9.31
C LYS A 87 5.25 3.74 -8.90
N ALA A 88 5.72 2.60 -9.38
CA ALA A 88 7.11 2.20 -9.17
C ALA A 88 8.06 3.03 -10.04
N HIS A 89 9.17 3.46 -9.45
CA HIS A 89 10.26 4.04 -10.22
C HIS A 89 10.91 2.97 -11.12
N SER A 90 10.88 3.21 -12.43
CA SER A 90 11.64 2.41 -13.39
C SER A 90 12.92 3.15 -13.74
N THR A 91 14.06 2.52 -13.45
CA THR A 91 15.39 2.99 -13.86
C THR A 91 15.70 2.69 -15.33
N SER A 92 14.84 1.96 -16.05
CA SER A 92 15.05 1.62 -17.46
C SER A 92 14.34 2.59 -18.40
N ILE A 93 15.09 3.11 -19.38
CA ILE A 93 14.63 4.01 -20.46
C ILE A 93 13.52 3.32 -21.29
N PHE A 94 13.62 2.00 -21.52
CA PHE A 94 12.59 1.20 -22.18
C PHE A 94 11.39 0.87 -21.26
N GLY A 95 11.60 0.87 -19.94
CA GLY A 95 10.56 0.55 -18.95
C GLY A 95 9.51 1.64 -18.73
N ARG A 96 9.71 2.85 -19.28
CA ARG A 96 8.71 3.94 -19.22
C ARG A 96 7.51 3.72 -20.14
N TYR A 97 7.68 3.00 -21.24
CA TYR A 97 6.71 2.99 -22.34
C TYR A 97 5.92 1.68 -22.49
N LEU A 98 6.34 0.58 -21.86
CA LEU A 98 5.79 -0.75 -22.20
C LEU A 98 5.17 -1.55 -21.04
N MET A 99 5.30 -1.13 -19.78
CA MET A 99 4.76 -1.90 -18.66
C MET A 99 3.92 -1.06 -17.70
N ASN A 100 2.77 -1.61 -17.33
CA ASN A 100 1.95 -1.13 -16.23
C ASN A 100 2.75 -1.27 -14.92
N ASN A 101 3.46 -0.20 -14.55
CA ASN A 101 4.26 -0.07 -13.33
C ASN A 101 3.46 0.53 -12.17
N TYR A 102 2.13 0.49 -12.27
CA TYR A 102 1.25 0.91 -11.20
C TYR A 102 0.95 -0.24 -10.25
N TYR A 103 0.82 0.12 -8.98
CA TYR A 103 0.51 -0.74 -7.87
C TYR A 103 -0.61 -0.11 -7.06
N PHE A 104 -1.25 -0.89 -6.20
CA PHE A 104 -2.34 -0.38 -5.38
C PHE A 104 -2.37 -1.05 -4.01
N LYS A 105 -2.96 -0.31 -3.08
CA LYS A 105 -3.44 -0.78 -1.77
C LYS A 105 -4.93 -0.51 -1.69
N THR A 106 -5.65 -1.29 -0.90
CA THR A 106 -7.07 -1.05 -0.63
C THR A 106 -7.28 -0.86 0.86
N LYS A 107 -8.38 -0.23 1.27
CA LYS A 107 -8.74 -0.13 2.70
C LYS A 107 -8.85 -1.51 3.38
N TYR A 108 -9.19 -2.55 2.62
CA TYR A 108 -9.29 -3.94 3.10
C TYR A 108 -7.95 -4.65 3.27
N ASN A 109 -6.88 -4.08 2.69
CA ASN A 109 -5.55 -4.65 2.75
C ASN A 109 -4.50 -3.54 2.50
N PRO A 110 -4.26 -2.66 3.48
CA PRO A 110 -3.32 -1.55 3.35
C PRO A 110 -1.85 -1.97 3.49
N LEU A 111 -1.59 -3.18 4.02
CA LEU A 111 -0.23 -3.69 4.22
C LEU A 111 0.34 -4.33 2.95
N GLU A 112 -0.52 -4.75 2.02
CA GLU A 112 -0.10 -5.45 0.82
C GLU A 112 -0.20 -4.57 -0.43
N LEU A 113 0.96 -4.21 -0.97
CA LEU A 113 1.06 -3.52 -2.25
C LEU A 113 0.96 -4.52 -3.41
N LYS A 114 -0.12 -4.48 -4.18
CA LYS A 114 -0.37 -5.39 -5.31
C LYS A 114 -0.18 -4.69 -6.65
N LYS A 115 0.23 -5.42 -7.69
CA LYS A 115 0.31 -4.87 -9.06
C LYS A 115 -1.09 -4.47 -9.54
N PHE A 116 -1.23 -3.27 -10.11
CA PHE A 116 -2.53 -2.67 -10.46
C PHE A 116 -3.11 -3.25 -11.76
N THR A 117 -3.65 -4.46 -11.65
CA THR A 117 -4.24 -5.22 -12.75
C THR A 117 -5.71 -5.52 -12.46
N LYS A 118 -6.51 -5.74 -13.52
CA LYS A 118 -7.92 -6.14 -13.39
C LYS A 118 -8.08 -7.38 -12.49
N LYS A 119 -7.25 -8.40 -12.69
CA LYS A 119 -7.27 -9.64 -11.88
C LYS A 119 -7.02 -9.37 -10.40
N ASN A 120 -5.96 -8.66 -10.07
CA ASN A 120 -5.60 -8.40 -8.68
C ASN A 120 -6.63 -7.51 -7.98
N LEU A 121 -7.17 -6.53 -8.70
CA LEU A 121 -8.18 -5.62 -8.16
C LEU A 121 -9.48 -6.36 -7.83
N LEU A 122 -10.01 -7.15 -8.78
CA LEU A 122 -11.21 -7.96 -8.56
C LEU A 122 -11.01 -8.98 -7.44
N HIS A 123 -9.85 -9.63 -7.39
CA HIS A 123 -9.54 -10.58 -6.32
C HIS A 123 -9.50 -9.90 -4.94
N SER A 124 -8.98 -8.68 -4.84
CA SER A 124 -8.89 -7.95 -3.56
C SER A 124 -10.22 -7.37 -3.09
N LEU A 125 -11.22 -7.30 -3.98
CA LEU A 125 -12.55 -6.77 -3.68
C LEU A 125 -13.63 -7.84 -3.59
N LYS A 126 -13.29 -9.12 -3.73
CA LYS A 126 -14.25 -10.22 -3.67
C LYS A 126 -15.04 -10.15 -2.35
N ASN A 127 -16.37 -10.13 -2.46
CA ASN A 127 -17.32 -9.98 -1.35
C ASN A 127 -17.18 -8.66 -0.57
N LYS A 128 -16.71 -7.58 -1.21
CA LYS A 128 -16.58 -6.23 -0.61
C LYS A 128 -17.54 -5.23 -1.27
N SER A 129 -17.84 -4.13 -0.59
CA SER A 129 -18.89 -3.18 -1.02
C SER A 129 -18.65 -2.54 -2.40
N GLU A 130 -17.39 -2.41 -2.82
CA GLU A 130 -17.03 -1.77 -4.10
C GLU A 130 -16.94 -2.78 -5.26
N GLU A 131 -17.10 -4.08 -5.02
CA GLU A 131 -16.94 -5.11 -6.04
C GLU A 131 -17.80 -4.85 -7.27
N LEU A 132 -19.11 -4.65 -7.07
CA LEU A 132 -20.06 -4.44 -8.18
C LEU A 132 -19.72 -3.19 -8.99
N LYS A 133 -19.47 -2.06 -8.32
CA LYS A 133 -19.10 -0.79 -8.98
C LYS A 133 -17.82 -0.95 -9.81
N VAL A 134 -16.83 -1.65 -9.26
CA VAL A 134 -15.56 -1.90 -9.94
C VAL A 134 -15.73 -2.87 -11.11
N VAL A 135 -16.57 -3.90 -10.99
CA VAL A 135 -16.91 -4.80 -12.10
C VAL A 135 -17.55 -4.01 -13.24
N GLU A 136 -18.56 -3.19 -12.96
CA GLU A 136 -19.23 -2.34 -13.95
C GLU A 136 -18.27 -1.36 -14.63
N PHE A 137 -17.37 -0.73 -13.86
CA PHE A 137 -16.33 0.13 -14.40
C PHE A 137 -15.40 -0.64 -15.35
N LEU A 138 -14.95 -1.84 -14.95
CA LEU A 138 -14.00 -2.66 -15.70
C LEU A 138 -14.61 -3.42 -16.90
N LEU A 139 -15.94 -3.33 -17.09
CA LEU A 139 -16.61 -3.70 -18.33
C LEU A 139 -16.46 -2.59 -19.39
N LYS A 140 -16.41 -1.33 -18.96
CA LYS A 140 -16.36 -0.14 -19.84
C LYS A 140 -14.94 0.36 -20.10
N TYR A 141 -14.07 0.27 -19.09
CA TYR A 141 -12.75 0.90 -19.10
C TYR A 141 -11.64 -0.04 -18.65
N LYS A 142 -10.42 0.19 -19.14
CA LYS A 142 -9.21 -0.44 -18.61
C LYS A 142 -8.93 0.10 -17.20
N VAL A 143 -8.37 -0.73 -16.32
CA VAL A 143 -7.99 -0.35 -14.95
C VAL A 143 -7.02 0.85 -14.90
N THR A 144 -6.19 1.01 -15.94
CA THR A 144 -5.25 2.12 -16.07
C THR A 144 -5.79 3.31 -16.88
N LYS A 145 -7.08 3.33 -17.22
CA LYS A 145 -7.67 4.43 -18.00
C LYS A 145 -7.62 5.71 -17.18
N LYS A 146 -7.06 6.75 -17.78
CA LYS A 146 -7.00 8.10 -17.22
C LYS A 146 -7.96 9.05 -17.93
N ASN A 147 -8.38 10.08 -17.21
CA ASN A 147 -9.01 11.27 -17.78
C ASN A 147 -7.98 12.01 -18.63
N LEU A 148 -8.35 12.40 -19.85
CA LEU A 148 -7.43 13.06 -20.79
C LEU A 148 -7.06 14.49 -20.37
N ILE A 149 -7.93 15.16 -19.60
CA ILE A 149 -7.75 16.54 -19.16
C ILE A 149 -6.98 16.58 -17.85
N THR A 150 -7.34 15.74 -16.89
CA THR A 150 -6.76 15.82 -15.52
C THR A 150 -5.60 14.86 -15.29
N ASP A 151 -5.32 13.94 -16.23
CA ASP A 151 -4.35 12.83 -16.09
C ASP A 151 -4.58 11.94 -14.85
N LYS A 152 -5.76 12.03 -14.22
CA LYS A 152 -6.17 11.20 -13.07
C LYS A 152 -6.74 9.88 -13.55
N PHE A 153 -6.50 8.82 -12.80
CA PHE A 153 -7.15 7.53 -13.06
C PHE A 153 -8.67 7.65 -12.88
N LEU A 154 -9.44 7.22 -13.89
CA LEU A 154 -10.91 7.32 -13.85
C LEU A 154 -11.53 6.47 -12.74
N ILE A 155 -10.87 5.39 -12.35
CA ILE A 155 -11.30 4.51 -11.27
C ILE A 155 -11.22 5.18 -9.89
N LEU A 156 -10.57 6.34 -9.77
CA LEU A 156 -10.59 7.12 -8.53
C LEU A 156 -11.87 7.98 -8.40
N SER A 157 -12.74 7.96 -9.40
CA SER A 157 -14.00 8.72 -9.42
C SER A 157 -15.24 7.85 -9.24
N ILE A 158 -15.08 6.57 -8.89
CA ILE A 158 -16.18 5.63 -8.60
C ILE A 158 -16.37 5.42 -7.10
#